data_AF-A0AAE9RUC8-F1
#
_entry.id   AF-A0AAE9RUC8-F1
#
_cell.length_a   1.000
_cell.length_b   1.000
_cell.length_c   1.000
_cell.angle_alpha   90.00
_cell.angle_beta   90.00
_cell.angle_gamma   90.00
#
_symmetry.space_group_name_H-M   'P 1'
#
loop_
_entity.id
_entity.type
_entity.pdbx_description
1 polymer ?
#
loop_
_entity_poly.entity_id
_entity_poly.type
_entity_poly.pdbx_seq_one_letter_code
_entity_poly.pdbx_strand_id
1 'polypeptide(L)'
;RAVSLQAGGGTFDIEDAANNFAVTQGVAGAGGLTKSGSGTLTLSGANSYTGATTVSAGTLVVANDNTGGGTTTVDVGAGLQIGTGGVSGSLAGDIVNNGTLVVDRSNAFDLANVISGTGSLTKNGAGTLTLSGVNSYTGGTTVSAG
;
A
#
# COMPACT_ATOMS: atom_id res chain seq x y z
N ARG A 1 13.55 17.44 0.81
CA ARG A 1 13.89 16.88 2.14
C ARG A 1 12.80 15.87 2.48
N ALA A 2 13.16 14.62 2.74
CA ALA A 2 12.20 13.56 3.06
C ALA A 2 11.49 13.85 4.39
N VAL A 3 10.29 13.28 4.55
CA VAL A 3 9.64 13.13 5.87
C VAL A 3 10.41 12.07 6.65
N SER A 4 10.70 12.31 7.93
CA SER A 4 11.46 11.36 8.76
C SER A 4 10.60 10.79 9.88
N LEU A 5 10.42 9.47 9.89
CA LEU A 5 9.76 8.70 10.94
C LEU A 5 10.79 8.26 11.97
N GLN A 6 10.73 8.83 13.17
CA GLN A 6 11.58 8.41 14.29
C GLN A 6 11.13 7.04 14.80
N ALA A 7 11.86 6.46 15.76
CA ALA A 7 11.59 5.10 16.26
C ALA A 7 10.14 4.87 16.74
N GLY A 8 9.44 5.92 17.22
CA GLY A 8 8.02 5.87 17.58
C GLY A 8 7.03 5.80 16.41
N GLY A 9 7.52 5.87 15.17
CA GLY A 9 6.68 5.94 13.97
C GLY A 9 6.12 7.32 13.69
N GLY A 10 5.14 7.38 12.80
CA GLY A 10 4.36 8.59 12.54
C GLY A 10 3.00 8.27 11.92
N THR A 11 2.02 9.10 12.23
CA THR A 11 0.65 8.97 11.73
C THR A 11 0.35 10.06 10.71
N PHE A 12 -0.20 9.65 9.57
CA PHE A 12 -0.88 10.53 8.63
C PHE A 12 -2.38 10.37 8.83
N ASP A 13 -3.00 11.37 9.43
CA ASP A 13 -4.44 11.38 9.69
C ASP A 13 -5.15 12.28 8.69
N ILE A 14 -5.85 11.67 7.74
CA ILE A 14 -6.59 12.39 6.70
C ILE A 14 -8.08 12.18 6.97
N GLU A 15 -8.63 12.97 7.89
CA GLU A 15 -9.95 12.71 8.49
C GLU A 15 -11.09 12.66 7.47
N ASP A 16 -11.09 13.59 6.50
CA ASP A 16 -12.15 13.76 5.50
C ASP A 16 -11.93 12.87 4.26
N ALA A 17 -12.95 12.09 3.90
CA ALA A 17 -12.95 11.17 2.77
C ALA A 17 -12.72 11.85 1.42
N ALA A 18 -13.09 13.14 1.30
CA ALA A 18 -12.88 13.91 0.08
C ALA A 18 -11.42 14.33 -0.14
N ASN A 19 -10.59 14.25 0.92
CA ASN A 19 -9.21 14.73 0.85
C ASN A 19 -8.25 13.66 0.39
N ASN A 20 -7.32 14.08 -0.48
CA ASN A 20 -6.16 13.30 -0.88
C ASN A 20 -4.88 14.08 -0.56
N PHE A 21 -4.06 13.55 0.34
CA PHE A 21 -2.78 14.14 0.69
C PHE A 21 -1.65 13.36 0.01
N ALA A 22 -0.82 14.04 -0.79
CA ALA A 22 0.28 13.43 -1.52
C ALA A 22 1.64 13.77 -0.90
N VAL A 23 2.45 12.75 -0.62
CA VAL A 23 3.83 12.90 -0.16
C VAL A 23 4.78 12.64 -1.33
N THR A 24 5.31 13.72 -1.89
CA THR A 24 6.19 13.71 -3.08
C THR A 24 7.67 13.61 -2.74
N GLN A 25 8.07 14.03 -1.54
CA GLN A 25 9.49 14.19 -1.15
C GLN A 25 10.15 12.89 -0.67
N GLY A 26 9.37 11.83 -0.49
CA GLY A 26 9.78 10.56 0.12
C GLY A 26 9.65 10.55 1.65
N VAL A 27 9.52 9.36 2.22
CA VAL A 27 9.44 9.09 3.66
C VAL A 27 10.59 8.16 4.04
N ALA A 28 11.36 8.49 5.08
CA ALA A 28 12.52 7.72 5.54
C ALA A 28 12.49 7.54 7.07
N GLY A 29 13.41 6.75 7.61
CA GLY A 29 13.63 6.60 9.06
C GLY A 29 13.37 5.20 9.60
N ALA A 30 13.58 5.01 10.90
CA ALA A 30 13.42 3.70 11.55
C ALA A 30 11.96 3.39 11.91
N GLY A 31 11.09 4.41 11.97
CA GLY A 31 9.71 4.28 12.40
C GLY A 31 8.78 3.62 11.40
N GLY A 32 7.65 3.15 11.93
CA GLY A 32 6.51 2.70 11.11
C GLY A 32 5.60 3.85 10.69
N LEU A 33 4.84 3.63 9.62
CA LEU A 33 3.85 4.56 9.09
C LEU A 33 2.44 4.09 9.46
N THR A 34 1.64 4.96 10.06
CA THR A 34 0.21 4.71 10.27
C THR A 34 -0.60 5.65 9.41
N LYS A 35 -1.51 5.12 8.58
CA LYS A 35 -2.53 5.87 7.86
C LYS A 35 -3.87 5.72 8.56
N SER A 36 -4.40 6.82 9.08
CA SER A 36 -5.72 6.93 9.70
C SER A 36 -6.60 7.96 8.99
N GLY A 37 -7.85 8.09 9.43
CA GLY A 37 -8.84 8.97 8.82
C GLY A 37 -9.38 8.40 7.51
N SER A 38 -10.55 8.88 7.08
CA SER A 38 -11.29 8.28 5.96
C SER A 38 -10.75 8.65 4.57
N GLY A 39 -9.92 9.68 4.46
CA GLY A 39 -9.33 10.16 3.21
C GLY A 39 -8.19 9.31 2.68
N THR A 40 -7.51 9.83 1.66
CA THR A 40 -6.45 9.13 0.94
C THR A 40 -5.08 9.74 1.24
N LEU A 41 -4.09 8.87 1.49
CA LEU A 41 -2.68 9.23 1.50
C LEU A 41 -2.02 8.62 0.27
N THR A 42 -1.41 9.45 -0.58
CA THR A 42 -0.64 9.00 -1.73
C THR A 42 0.86 9.16 -1.48
N LEU A 43 1.61 8.06 -1.50
CA LEU A 43 3.06 8.07 -1.43
C LEU A 43 3.65 8.01 -2.85
N SER A 44 4.15 9.13 -3.35
CA SER A 44 4.73 9.26 -4.69
C SER A 44 6.25 9.53 -4.70
N GLY A 45 6.82 9.93 -3.56
CA GLY A 45 8.26 10.01 -3.39
C GLY A 45 8.92 8.63 -3.25
N ALA A 46 10.25 8.60 -3.24
CA ALA A 46 11.02 7.41 -2.89
C ALA A 46 10.97 7.20 -1.37
N ASN A 47 10.34 6.10 -0.94
CA ASN A 47 10.13 5.83 0.48
C ASN A 47 11.07 4.70 0.94
N SER A 48 11.75 4.93 2.07
CA SER A 48 12.83 4.09 2.61
C SER A 48 12.77 3.97 4.14
N TYR A 49 11.63 4.29 4.76
CA TYR A 49 11.42 3.99 6.18
C TYR A 49 11.46 2.47 6.41
N THR A 50 11.78 1.99 7.60
CA THR A 50 12.00 0.54 7.84
C THR A 50 11.01 -0.10 8.79
N GLY A 51 10.20 0.69 9.50
CA GLY A 51 9.12 0.16 10.33
C GLY A 51 7.94 -0.34 9.50
N ALA A 52 7.04 -1.06 10.16
CA ALA A 52 5.81 -1.57 9.55
C ALA A 52 4.88 -0.44 9.05
N THR A 53 3.99 -0.78 8.13
CA THR A 53 2.94 0.13 7.65
C THR A 53 1.59 -0.38 8.12
N THR A 54 0.80 0.47 8.78
CA THR A 54 -0.57 0.15 9.19
C THR A 54 -1.53 1.09 8.49
N VAL A 55 -2.49 0.55 7.76
CA VAL A 55 -3.62 1.31 7.19
C VAL A 55 -4.85 1.00 8.03
N SER A 56 -5.12 1.84 9.03
CA SER A 56 -6.24 1.63 9.96
C SER A 56 -7.56 2.19 9.45
N ALA A 57 -7.51 3.16 8.53
CA ALA A 57 -8.69 3.72 7.86
C ALA A 57 -8.34 4.42 6.54
N GLY A 58 -9.37 4.59 5.70
CA GLY A 58 -9.25 5.25 4.40
C GLY A 58 -8.36 4.47 3.44
N THR A 59 -7.66 5.16 2.55
CA THR A 59 -6.81 4.51 1.53
C THR A 59 -5.36 4.98 1.61
N LEU A 60 -4.43 4.02 1.55
CA LEU A 60 -3.03 4.26 1.23
C LEU A 60 -2.77 3.90 -0.24
N VAL A 61 -2.33 4.86 -1.04
CA VAL A 61 -1.90 4.66 -2.42
C VAL A 61 -0.37 4.69 -2.48
N VAL A 62 0.24 3.61 -2.95
CA VAL A 62 1.67 3.50 -3.21
C VAL A 62 1.90 3.74 -4.71
N ALA A 63 2.10 5.01 -5.07
CA ALA A 63 2.20 5.47 -6.45
C ALA A 63 3.62 5.36 -7.03
N ASN A 64 4.63 5.20 -6.17
CA ASN A 64 6.01 4.94 -6.55
C ASN A 64 6.57 3.75 -5.77
N ASP A 65 7.69 3.20 -6.23
CA ASP A 65 8.30 2.04 -5.59
C ASP A 65 8.75 2.39 -4.16
N ASN A 66 8.16 1.69 -3.18
CA ASN A 66 8.53 1.81 -1.78
C ASN A 66 9.55 0.71 -1.48
N THR A 67 10.83 1.08 -1.49
CA THR A 67 11.95 0.17 -1.19
C THR A 67 12.14 -0.02 0.31
N GLY A 68 11.47 0.79 1.13
CA GLY A 68 11.32 0.62 2.57
C GLY A 68 10.00 -0.05 2.95
N GLY A 69 9.81 -0.17 4.27
CA GLY A 69 8.63 -0.72 4.93
C GLY A 69 8.88 -2.12 5.44
N GLY A 70 8.37 -2.39 6.64
CA GLY A 70 8.12 -3.74 7.12
C GLY A 70 6.83 -4.30 6.53
N THR A 71 6.25 -5.31 7.19
CA THR A 71 4.91 -5.81 6.86
C THR A 71 3.91 -4.67 6.76
N THR A 72 3.08 -4.69 5.73
CA THR A 72 1.94 -3.79 5.58
C THR A 72 0.67 -4.47 6.05
N THR A 73 0.02 -3.90 7.06
CA THR A 73 -1.27 -4.38 7.58
C THR A 73 -2.37 -3.44 7.13
N VAL A 74 -3.42 -3.99 6.51
CA VAL A 74 -4.61 -3.27 6.06
C VAL A 74 -5.79 -3.75 6.90
N ASP A 75 -6.33 -2.86 7.73
CA ASP A 75 -7.44 -3.19 8.61
C ASP A 75 -8.78 -3.27 7.86
N VAL A 76 -9.78 -3.86 8.52
CA VAL A 76 -11.13 -3.99 7.97
C VAL A 76 -11.69 -2.60 7.62
N GLY A 77 -12.20 -2.44 6.41
CA GLY A 77 -12.74 -1.17 5.90
C GLY A 77 -11.69 -0.18 5.40
N ALA A 78 -10.40 -0.49 5.51
CA ALA A 78 -9.31 0.27 4.91
C ALA A 78 -8.89 -0.29 3.54
N GLY A 79 -8.15 0.52 2.79
CA GLY A 79 -7.67 0.19 1.44
C GLY A 79 -6.16 0.39 1.28
N LEU A 80 -5.51 -0.56 0.61
CA LEU A 80 -4.18 -0.39 0.05
C LEU A 80 -4.28 -0.48 -1.48
N GLN A 81 -3.68 0.48 -2.18
CA GLN A 81 -3.56 0.46 -3.63
C GLN A 81 -2.09 0.52 -4.05
N ILE A 82 -1.69 -0.42 -4.91
CA ILE A 82 -0.37 -0.49 -5.52
C ILE A 82 -0.47 0.02 -6.96
N GLY A 83 0.18 1.14 -7.24
CA GLY A 83 0.15 1.81 -8.54
C GLY A 83 -1.10 2.66 -8.78
N THR A 84 -1.06 3.45 -9.84
CA THR A 84 -2.13 4.38 -10.25
C THR A 84 -2.36 4.29 -11.77
N GLY A 85 -2.32 3.09 -12.32
CA GLY A 85 -2.40 2.79 -13.76
C GLY A 85 -1.07 2.97 -14.50
N GLY A 86 -0.01 3.37 -13.81
CA GLY A 86 1.35 3.50 -14.34
C GLY A 86 2.18 2.21 -14.21
N VAL A 87 3.49 2.37 -14.37
CA VAL A 87 4.50 1.30 -14.26
C VAL A 87 5.27 1.35 -12.94
N SER A 88 4.76 2.06 -11.94
CA SER A 88 5.39 2.26 -10.64
C SER A 88 4.43 1.87 -9.52
N GLY A 89 4.99 1.59 -8.34
CA GLY A 89 4.25 1.14 -7.17
C GLY A 89 4.62 -0.29 -6.82
N SER A 90 5.24 -0.46 -5.67
CA SER A 90 5.64 -1.74 -5.11
C SER A 90 5.87 -1.57 -3.60
N LEU A 91 5.85 -2.69 -2.87
CA LEU A 91 6.18 -2.73 -1.44
C LEU A 91 7.29 -3.74 -1.20
N ALA A 92 8.18 -3.44 -0.26
CA ALA A 92 9.25 -4.36 0.13
C ALA A 92 8.76 -5.51 1.03
N GLY A 93 7.87 -5.23 1.99
CA GLY A 93 7.40 -6.21 2.99
C GLY A 93 6.12 -6.96 2.61
N ASP A 94 5.83 -8.05 3.32
CA ASP A 94 4.60 -8.83 3.17
C ASP A 94 3.33 -8.02 3.45
N ILE A 95 2.17 -8.54 3.01
CA ILE A 95 0.88 -7.87 3.14
C ILE A 95 -0.07 -8.73 3.99
N VAL A 96 -0.52 -8.17 5.11
CA VAL A 96 -1.65 -8.69 5.89
C VAL A 96 -2.89 -7.88 5.49
N ASN A 97 -3.71 -8.43 4.60
CA ASN A 97 -4.87 -7.76 4.04
C ASN A 97 -6.16 -8.25 4.73
N ASN A 98 -6.74 -7.43 5.61
CA ASN A 98 -8.08 -7.65 6.17
C ASN A 98 -9.13 -6.68 5.59
N GLY A 99 -8.70 -5.72 4.77
CA GLY A 99 -9.55 -4.77 4.06
C GLY A 99 -9.59 -5.05 2.55
N THR A 100 -9.23 -4.04 1.75
CA THR A 100 -9.13 -4.18 0.29
C THR A 100 -7.70 -3.91 -0.18
N LEU A 101 -7.16 -4.81 -1.01
CA LEU A 101 -5.93 -4.61 -1.75
C LEU A 101 -6.27 -4.40 -3.24
N VAL A 102 -5.82 -3.30 -3.83
CA VAL A 102 -5.97 -3.01 -5.26
C VAL A 102 -4.59 -3.01 -5.92
N VAL A 103 -4.45 -3.71 -7.05
CA VAL A 103 -3.27 -3.63 -7.91
C VAL A 103 -3.65 -2.97 -9.22
N ASP A 104 -3.15 -1.76 -9.44
CA ASP A 104 -3.43 -0.92 -10.59
C ASP A 104 -2.14 -0.55 -11.33
N ARG A 105 -1.59 -1.54 -12.05
CA ARG A 105 -0.36 -1.42 -12.83
C ARG A 105 -0.60 -1.75 -14.30
N SER A 106 0.02 -1.00 -15.22
CA SER A 106 -0.14 -1.16 -16.66
C SER A 106 0.85 -2.10 -17.33
N ASN A 107 1.95 -2.44 -16.66
CA ASN A 107 2.93 -3.42 -17.13
C ASN A 107 2.81 -4.75 -16.36
N ALA A 108 3.49 -5.79 -16.87
CA ALA A 108 3.67 -7.02 -16.12
C ALA A 108 4.29 -6.71 -14.75
N PHE A 109 3.65 -7.21 -13.69
CA PHE A 109 4.06 -6.98 -12.31
C PHE A 109 4.02 -8.31 -11.55
N ASP A 110 5.17 -8.70 -11.03
CA ASP A 110 5.31 -9.83 -10.13
C ASP A 110 5.25 -9.34 -8.68
N LEU A 111 4.16 -9.66 -7.99
CA LEU A 111 3.98 -9.39 -6.59
C LEU A 111 4.43 -10.62 -5.80
N ALA A 112 5.71 -10.62 -5.44
CA ALA A 112 6.36 -11.71 -4.72
C ALA A 112 6.07 -11.72 -3.20
N ASN A 113 5.55 -10.62 -2.67
CA ASN A 113 5.15 -10.48 -1.28
C ASN A 113 4.09 -11.53 -0.92
N VAL A 114 4.18 -12.12 0.28
CA VAL A 114 3.12 -13.00 0.78
C VAL A 114 1.90 -12.16 1.14
N ILE A 115 0.76 -12.49 0.56
CA ILE A 115 -0.52 -11.89 0.93
C ILE A 115 -1.26 -12.87 1.85
N SER A 116 -1.65 -12.40 3.03
CA SER A 116 -2.42 -13.12 4.04
C SER A 116 -3.64 -12.32 4.48
N GLY A 117 -4.50 -12.89 5.34
CA GLY A 117 -5.67 -12.20 5.91
C GLY A 117 -7.00 -12.53 5.22
N THR A 118 -8.07 -11.85 5.64
CA THR A 118 -9.44 -12.15 5.20
C THR A 118 -9.99 -11.20 4.13
N GLY A 119 -9.24 -10.16 3.78
CA GLY A 119 -9.62 -9.11 2.85
C GLY A 119 -9.62 -9.54 1.39
N SER A 120 -10.18 -8.69 0.53
CA SER A 120 -10.27 -8.95 -0.92
C SER A 120 -9.09 -8.38 -1.70
N LEU A 121 -8.76 -9.00 -2.82
CA LEU A 121 -7.82 -8.50 -3.82
C LEU A 121 -8.56 -8.09 -5.09
N THR A 122 -8.27 -6.89 -5.61
CA THR A 122 -8.78 -6.40 -6.90
C THR A 122 -7.63 -6.12 -7.85
N LYS A 123 -7.64 -6.77 -9.01
CA LYS A 123 -6.71 -6.52 -10.11
C LYS A 123 -7.36 -5.56 -11.11
N ASN A 124 -6.92 -4.30 -11.10
CA ASN A 124 -7.55 -3.19 -11.84
C ASN A 124 -6.74 -2.68 -13.05
N GLY A 125 -5.41 -2.81 -13.02
CA GLY A 125 -4.56 -2.25 -14.09
C GLY A 125 -4.57 -3.07 -15.38
N ALA A 126 -4.10 -2.51 -16.50
CA ALA A 126 -4.06 -3.20 -17.80
C ALA A 126 -2.93 -4.25 -17.92
N GLY A 127 -1.95 -4.26 -17.03
CA GLY A 127 -0.82 -5.18 -17.09
C GLY A 127 -1.14 -6.56 -16.52
N THR A 128 -0.30 -7.56 -16.77
CA THR A 128 -0.44 -8.88 -16.13
C THR A 128 0.03 -8.82 -14.67
N LEU A 129 -0.77 -9.35 -13.74
CA LEU A 129 -0.37 -9.53 -12.34
C LEU A 129 0.00 -11.00 -12.12
N THR A 130 1.24 -11.24 -11.69
CA THR A 130 1.68 -12.53 -11.18
C THR A 130 1.76 -12.45 -9.66
N LEU A 131 1.13 -13.40 -8.98
CA LEU A 131 1.26 -13.57 -7.54
C LEU A 131 2.21 -14.74 -7.27
N SER A 132 3.49 -14.47 -7.06
CA SER A 132 4.52 -15.52 -6.89
C SER A 132 4.81 -15.88 -5.43
N GLY A 133 4.35 -15.06 -4.48
CA GLY A 133 4.40 -15.40 -3.05
C GLY A 133 3.53 -16.59 -2.66
N VAL A 134 3.80 -17.20 -1.50
CA VAL A 134 2.95 -18.27 -0.93
C VAL A 134 1.73 -17.65 -0.26
N ASN A 135 0.77 -17.24 -1.09
CA ASN A 135 -0.42 -16.52 -0.63
C ASN A 135 -1.36 -17.39 0.20
N SER A 136 -1.84 -16.85 1.32
CA SER A 136 -2.75 -17.52 2.27
C SER A 136 -3.98 -16.69 2.60
N TYR A 137 -4.25 -15.61 1.85
CA TYR A 137 -5.46 -14.82 2.04
C TYR A 137 -6.70 -15.63 1.65
N THR A 138 -7.78 -15.43 2.38
CA THR A 138 -9.02 -16.21 2.22
C THR A 138 -10.16 -15.41 1.58
N GLY A 139 -9.98 -14.10 1.39
CA GLY A 139 -10.98 -13.27 0.71
C GLY A 139 -10.97 -13.46 -0.80
N GLY A 140 -11.99 -12.91 -1.46
CA GLY A 140 -12.16 -13.06 -2.90
C GLY A 140 -11.13 -12.28 -3.72
N THR A 141 -10.88 -12.76 -4.94
CA THR A 141 -10.11 -12.04 -5.97
C THR A 141 -11.05 -11.58 -7.08
N THR A 142 -11.08 -10.28 -7.33
CA THR A 142 -11.81 -9.66 -8.45
C THR A 142 -10.80 -9.26 -9.54
N VAL A 143 -11.06 -9.66 -10.78
CA VAL A 143 -10.26 -9.26 -11.94
C VAL A 143 -11.10 -8.30 -12.80
N SER A 144 -10.74 -7.03 -12.78
CA SER A 144 -11.46 -5.97 -13.51
C SER A 144 -10.78 -5.60 -14.83
N ALA A 145 -9.47 -5.84 -14.95
CA ALA A 145 -8.70 -5.71 -16.18
C ALA A 145 -7.45 -6.61 -16.16
N GLY A 146 -6.85 -6.85 -17.34
CA GLY A 146 -5.61 -7.61 -17.50
C GLY A 146 -5.44 -8.16 -18.90
#